data_AF-A0A365NMC0-F1
#
_entry.id   AF-A0A365NMC0-F1
#
_cell.length_a   1.000
_cell.length_b   1.000
_cell.length_c   1.000
_cell.angle_alpha   90.00
_cell.angle_beta   90.00
_cell.angle_gamma   90.00
#
_symmetry.space_group_name_H-M   'P 1'
#
loop_
_entity.id
_entity.type
_entity.pdbx_description
1 polymer ?
#
loop_
_entity_poly.entity_id
_entity_poly.type
_entity_poly.pdbx_seq_one_letter_code
_entity_poly.pdbx_strand_id
1 'polypeptide(L)' 'MATTTTVRKDHKKWKCNKNISGKLCGTVNSMSDIYCEKCDKRRQTDDEAFSADDSSIGRLYHLDTNLTEHWEYNSPEPL' A
#
# COMPACT_ATOMS: atom_id res chain seq x y z
N MET A 1 5.75 -10.72 12.31
CA MET A 1 5.97 -9.61 11.36
C MET A 1 5.93 -8.32 12.17
N ALA A 2 6.84 -7.37 11.93
CA ALA A 2 6.85 -6.07 12.59
C ALA A 2 6.34 -5.00 11.63
N THR A 3 5.61 -4.01 12.15
CA THR A 3 5.16 -2.86 11.36
C THR A 3 6.18 -1.73 11.41
N THR A 4 6.17 -0.88 10.39
CA THR A 4 7.01 0.32 10.32
C THR A 4 6.22 1.48 9.70
N THR A 5 6.50 2.69 10.17
CA THR A 5 6.02 3.94 9.55
C THR A 5 6.97 4.43 8.45
N THR A 6 8.15 3.81 8.33
CA THR A 6 9.13 4.14 7.30
C THR A 6 8.87 3.30 6.05
N VAL A 7 8.54 3.97 4.95
CA VAL A 7 8.40 3.36 3.63
C VAL A 7 9.78 2.89 3.14
N ARG A 8 9.91 1.59 2.83
CA ARG A 8 11.13 1.01 2.26
C ARG A 8 11.48 1.63 0.90
N LYS A 9 12.76 1.61 0.52
CA LYS A 9 13.20 2.15 -0.77
C LYS A 9 12.62 1.41 -1.96
N ASP A 10 12.42 0.10 -1.84
CA ASP A 10 11.86 -0.74 -2.91
C ASP A 10 10.33 -0.67 -3.00
N HIS A 11 9.65 -0.08 -2.01
CA HIS A 11 8.22 0.17 -2.06
C HIS A 11 7.94 1.34 -3.01
N LYS A 12 7.58 1.03 -4.26
CA LYS A 12 7.40 2.03 -5.34
C LYS A 12 5.96 2.19 -5.80
N LYS A 13 5.12 1.17 -5.58
CA LYS A 13 3.73 1.15 -5.99
C LYS A 13 2.84 0.65 -4.87
N TRP A 14 1.54 0.93 -4.93
CA TRP A 14 0.56 0.31 -4.06
C TRP A 14 -0.70 -0.06 -4.83
N LYS A 15 -1.32 -1.17 -4.45
CA LYS A 15 -2.55 -1.66 -5.07
C LYS A 15 -3.74 -1.37 -4.17
N CYS A 16 -4.71 -0.64 -4.72
CA CYS A 16 -5.94 -0.30 -4.05
C CYS A 16 -6.85 -1.53 -3.91
N ASN A 17 -7.07 -1.98 -2.69
CA ASN A 17 -7.96 -3.08 -2.32
C ASN A 17 -9.31 -2.58 -1.79
N LYS A 18 -9.68 -1.32 -2.07
CA LYS A 18 -11.01 -0.84 -1.71
C LYS A 18 -12.09 -1.62 -2.45
N ASN A 19 -13.06 -2.14 -1.70
CA ASN A 19 -14.28 -2.70 -2.25
C ASN A 19 -15.20 -1.57 -2.76
N ILE A 20 -15.45 -1.56 -4.07
CA ILE A 20 -16.36 -0.67 -4.77
C ILE A 20 -17.54 -1.53 -5.27
N SER A 21 -18.68 -1.41 -4.61
CA SER A 21 -19.94 -2.09 -5.01
C SER A 21 -19.81 -3.61 -5.20
N GLY A 22 -19.08 -4.28 -4.29
CA GLY A 22 -18.90 -5.74 -4.31
C GLY A 22 -17.65 -6.21 -5.07
N LYS A 23 -16.85 -5.30 -5.64
CA LYS A 23 -15.62 -5.63 -6.37
C LYS A 23 -14.43 -4.84 -5.85
N LEU A 24 -13.29 -5.50 -5.68
CA LEU A 24 -12.03 -4.81 -5.35
C LEU A 24 -11.60 -3.90 -6.51
N CYS A 25 -11.15 -2.68 -6.18
CA CYS A 25 -10.68 -1.71 -7.17
C CYS A 25 -9.54 -2.28 -8.02
N GLY A 26 -8.50 -2.78 -7.36
CA GLY A 26 -7.35 -3.46 -7.95
C GLY A 26 -6.38 -2.57 -8.72
N THR A 27 -6.61 -1.25 -8.77
CA THR A 27 -5.70 -0.31 -9.44
C THR A 27 -4.38 -0.21 -8.69
N VAL A 28 -3.28 -0.35 -9.42
CA VAL A 28 -1.92 -0.10 -8.94
C VAL A 28 -1.58 1.36 -9.21
N ASN A 29 -1.13 2.08 -8.18
CA ASN A 29 -0.80 3.51 -8.22
C ASN A 29 0.66 3.70 -7.80
N SER A 30 1.25 4.85 -8.11
CA SER A 30 2.58 5.19 -7.61
C SER A 30 2.54 5.39 -6.09
N MET A 31 3.62 5.08 -5.39
CA MET A 31 3.72 5.40 -3.95
C MET A 31 3.63 6.89 -3.66
N SER A 32 3.99 7.75 -4.63
CA SER A 32 3.78 9.19 -4.55
C SER A 32 2.31 9.58 -4.47
N ASP A 33 1.41 8.74 -4.96
CA ASP A 33 -0.01 9.03 -5.03
C ASP A 33 -0.67 8.54 -3.75
N ILE A 34 -1.30 9.47 -3.04
CA ILE A 34 -2.03 9.18 -1.80
C ILE A 34 -3.45 8.65 -2.12
N TYR A 35 -4.00 9.05 -3.26
CA TYR A 35 -5.34 8.70 -3.71
C TYR A 35 -5.26 7.78 -4.92
N CYS A 36 -6.14 6.78 -4.97
CA CYS A 36 -6.23 5.88 -6.11
C CYS A 36 -6.77 6.64 -7.32
N GLU A 37 -6.03 6.62 -8.43
CA GLU A 37 -6.37 7.34 -9.67
C GLU A 37 -7.73 6.94 -10.26
N LYS A 38 -8.21 5.72 -9.94
CA LYS A 38 -9.46 5.17 -10.48
C LYS A 38 -10.69 5.41 -9.61
N CYS A 39 -10.57 5.26 -8.29
CA CYS A 39 -11.72 5.31 -7.38
C CYS A 39 -11.69 6.50 -6.41
N ASP A 40 -10.66 7.34 -6.50
CA ASP A 40 -10.46 8.55 -5.70
C ASP A 40 -10.54 8.30 -4.19
N LYS A 41 -10.16 7.08 -3.77
CA LYS A 41 -10.06 6.70 -2.36
C LYS A 41 -8.61 6.78 -1.94
N ARG A 42 -8.41 7.39 -0.77
CA ARG A 42 -7.11 7.39 -0.09
C ARG A 42 -6.67 5.94 0.14
N ARG A 43 -5.36 5.73 0.02
CA ARG A 43 -4.69 4.54 0.53
C ARG A 43 -5.09 4.25 1.97
N GLN A 44 -5.39 3.00 2.29
CA GLN A 44 -5.92 2.56 3.58
C GLN A 44 -5.54 1.13 3.91
N THR A 45 -5.98 0.66 5.08
CA THR A 45 -5.71 -0.70 5.56
C THR A 45 -6.06 -1.75 4.49
N ASP A 46 -5.20 -2.75 4.39
CA ASP A 46 -5.23 -3.86 3.42
C ASP A 46 -4.88 -3.51 1.96
N ASP A 47 -4.52 -2.27 1.66
CA ASP A 47 -3.86 -1.97 0.38
C ASP A 47 -2.48 -2.63 0.33
N GLU A 48 -2.13 -3.21 -0.81
CA GLU A 48 -0.88 -3.98 -0.95
C GLU A 48 0.29 -3.09 -1.36
N ALA A 49 1.46 -3.37 -0.77
CA ALA A 49 2.72 -2.72 -1.09
C ALA A 49 3.42 -3.45 -2.23
N PHE A 50 3.78 -2.75 -3.29
CA PHE A 50 4.38 -3.31 -4.50
C PHE A 50 5.74 -2.67 -4.78
N SER A 51 6.69 -3.48 -5.26
CA SER A 51 7.94 -2.98 -5.83
C SER A 51 7.79 -2.54 -7.29
N ALA A 52 8.85 -1.99 -7.88
CA ALA A 52 8.82 -1.45 -9.24
C ALA A 52 8.47 -2.50 -10.30
N ASP A 53 8.84 -3.76 -10.06
CA ASP A 53 8.58 -4.94 -10.89
C ASP A 53 7.19 -5.56 -10.65
N ASP A 54 6.31 -4.88 -9.91
CA ASP A 54 4.97 -5.33 -9.55
C ASP A 54 4.92 -6.58 -8.63
N SER A 55 6.03 -6.89 -7.95
CA SER A 55 6.04 -7.90 -6.89
C SER A 55 5.39 -7.37 -5.62
N SER A 56 4.50 -8.16 -4.99
CA SER A 56 3.92 -7.83 -3.69
C SER A 56 4.94 -8.04 -2.58
N ILE A 57 5.27 -6.95 -1.88
CA ILE A 57 6.30 -6.92 -0.83
C ILE A 57 5.73 -6.70 0.57
N GLY A 58 4.41 -6.45 0.69
CA GLY A 58 3.77 -6.19 1.97
C GLY A 58 2.35 -5.64 1.82
N ARG A 59 1.86 -5.00 2.88
CA ARG A 59 0.55 -4.34 2.92
C ARG A 59 0.51 -3.20 3.93
N LEU A 60 -0.45 -2.30 3.77
CA LEU A 60 -0.77 -1.32 4.80
C LEU A 60 -1.51 -2.05 5.92
N TYR A 61 -0.84 -2.24 7.06
CA TYR A 61 -1.39 -2.92 8.21
C TYR A 61 -2.38 -2.05 8.97
N HIS A 62 -2.03 -0.78 9.17
CA HIS A 62 -2.83 0.16 9.95
C HIS A 62 -2.69 1.59 9.43
N LEU A 63 -3.76 2.36 9.58
CA LEU A 63 -3.78 3.79 9.34
C LEU A 63 -4.31 4.45 10.61
N ASP A 64 -3.46 5.22 11.28
CA ASP A 64 -3.83 5.97 12.48
C ASP A 64 -4.84 7.07 12.14
N THR A 65 -5.51 7.60 13.16
CA THR A 65 -6.45 8.73 13.02
C THR A 65 -5.77 10.02 12.53
N ASN A 66 -4.48 10.20 12.80
CA ASN A 66 -3.64 11.29 12.28
C ASN A 66 -3.10 11.02 10.86
N LEU A 67 -3.56 9.95 10.21
CA LEU A 67 -3.15 9.50 8.88
C LEU A 67 -1.71 8.95 8.80
N THR A 68 -1.09 8.61 9.92
CA THR A 68 0.17 7.85 9.92
C THR A 68 -0.06 6.43 9.43
N GLU A 69 0.66 6.07 8.37
CA GLU A 69 0.62 4.77 7.73
C GLU A 69 1.59 3.79 8.40
N HIS A 70 1.11 2.60 8.77
CA HIS A 70 1.92 1.51 9.29
C HIS A 70 1.93 0.36 8.30
N TRP A 71 3.10 0.08 7.75
CA TRP A 71 3.33 -0.95 6.74
C TRP A 71 3.87 -2.23 7.36
N GLU A 72 3.35 -3.36 6.91
CA GLU A 72 3.86 -4.70 7.21
C GLU A 72 4.49 -5.27 5.94
N TYR A 73 5.78 -5.64 6.00
CA TYR A 73 6.52 -6.18 4.87
C TYR A 73 6.77 -7.69 5.02
N ASN A 74 6.72 -8.41 3.90
CA ASN A 74 6.77 -9.88 3.86
C ASN A 74 8.20 -10.44 3.98
N SER A 75 9.21 -9.60 3.76
CA SER A 75 10.62 -9.95 3.77
C SER A 75 11.46 -8.75 4.25
N PRO A 76 12.75 -8.93 4.58
CA PRO A 76 13.66 -7.80 4.77
C PRO A 76 13.78 -6.91 3.52
N GLU A 77 14.22 -5.67 3.69
CA GLU A 77 14.58 -4.80 2.55
C GLU A 77 15.76 -5.40 1.79
N PRO A 78 15.68 -5.57 0.46
CA PRO A 78 16.82 -5.92 -0.37
C PRO A 78 17.96 -4.91 -0.16
N LEU A 79 19.19 -5.41 -0.18
CA LEU A 79 20.40 -4.60 -0.06
C LEU A 79 20.59 -3.67 -1.27
#